data_AF-A0A956SVS1-F1
#
_entry.id   AF-A0A956SVS1-F1
#
_cell.length_a   1.000
_cell.length_b   1.000
_cell.length_c   1.000
_cell.angle_alpha   90.00
_cell.angle_beta   90.00
_cell.angle_gamma   90.00
#
_symmetry.space_group_name_H-M   'P 1'
#
loop_
_entity.id
_entity.type
_entity.pdbx_description
1 polymer ?
#
loop_
_entity_poly.entity_id
_entity_poly.type
_entity_poly.pdbx_seq_one_letter_code
_entity_poly.pdbx_strand_id
1 'polypeptide(L)'
;MRYRIPHPVVRSALLALACAAAFACSSGGGHHRSDAVTAFAVVGPATPEAGTQIALARFAELLDQATPLPVTAAGAKAGVGPGTLVFAIGSSATADALIAPEETAALPPGGYVLRRGVVGGAPVIAAVGPDDLGTQYGAYAILARLGFGFFHPEETFVPDGVALPASLDETWRPSYRVRGMHVHTMHPIELMDTLLVPSDDHLAEAKRYIDWLVANRQNYFQWVLQDTIDVGAWVPYAAAIVEYAHARGIEVGIDTPLEFIQQNGFVLAPDPGPFEPQVDANLALLMPAGWDVVNVELGTGEAIPADDVRQFDMLNHAAERVETVYGARLTAK
;
A
#
# COMPACT_ATOMS: atom_id res chain seq x y z
N MET A 1 26.04 -24.95 -24.22
CA MET A 1 26.31 -26.02 -23.23
C MET A 1 25.27 -25.84 -22.12
N ARG A 2 24.15 -26.58 -22.17
CA ARG A 2 23.00 -26.39 -21.27
C ARG A 2 23.06 -27.43 -20.16
N TYR A 3 23.31 -27.00 -18.92
CA TYR A 3 23.25 -27.86 -17.75
C TYR A 3 21.77 -28.12 -17.39
N ARG A 4 21.33 -29.38 -17.52
CA ARG A 4 20.05 -29.87 -16.97
C ARG A 4 20.34 -30.55 -15.65
N ILE A 5 19.81 -30.02 -14.56
CA ILE A 5 19.81 -30.66 -13.25
C ILE A 5 18.61 -31.64 -13.20
N PRO A 6 18.80 -32.93 -12.86
CA PRO A 6 17.69 -33.87 -12.71
C PRO A 6 17.05 -33.71 -11.33
N HIS A 7 15.73 -33.49 -11.30
CA HIS A 7 14.92 -33.59 -10.07
C HIS A 7 14.70 -35.06 -9.70
N PRO A 8 14.88 -35.47 -8.43
CA PRO A 8 14.46 -36.77 -7.97
C PRO A 8 12.94 -36.81 -7.74
N VAL A 9 12.31 -37.82 -8.31
CA VAL A 9 10.92 -38.21 -8.07
C VAL A 9 10.81 -38.76 -6.64
N VAL A 10 10.21 -38.00 -5.73
CA VAL A 10 9.83 -38.52 -4.40
C VAL A 10 8.38 -38.97 -4.47
N ARG A 11 8.19 -40.29 -4.35
CA ARG A 11 6.88 -40.94 -4.26
C ARG A 11 6.23 -40.64 -2.91
N SER A 12 4.98 -40.20 -2.97
CA SER A 12 4.04 -40.09 -1.87
C SER A 12 3.85 -41.41 -1.14
N ALA A 13 3.98 -41.39 0.19
CA ALA A 13 3.49 -42.44 1.07
C ALA A 13 2.49 -41.82 2.06
N LEU A 14 1.26 -42.34 1.99
CA LEU A 14 0.17 -42.10 2.92
C LEU A 14 0.58 -42.37 4.37
N LEU A 15 0.24 -41.44 5.27
CA LEU A 15 -0.03 -41.79 6.66
C LEU A 15 -1.31 -41.06 7.09
N ALA A 16 -2.42 -41.79 7.05
CA ALA A 16 -3.65 -41.40 7.71
C ALA A 16 -3.48 -41.71 9.21
N LEU A 17 -3.43 -40.68 10.05
CA LEU A 17 -3.60 -40.84 11.48
C LEU A 17 -4.92 -40.15 11.88
N ALA A 18 -5.88 -40.99 12.24
CA ALA A 18 -7.11 -40.58 12.87
C ALA A 18 -6.82 -40.12 14.32
N CYS A 19 -7.12 -38.86 14.61
CA CYS A 19 -7.32 -38.39 15.99
C CYS A 19 -8.73 -37.80 16.09
N ALA A 20 -9.68 -38.67 16.40
CA ALA A 20 -10.92 -38.28 17.03
C ALA A 20 -10.63 -38.04 18.52
N ALA A 21 -10.68 -36.79 18.96
CA ALA A 21 -10.79 -36.44 20.36
C ALA A 21 -11.80 -35.30 20.48
N ALA A 22 -12.93 -35.62 21.10
CA ALA A 22 -14.00 -34.70 21.43
C ALA A 22 -13.49 -33.64 22.44
N PHE A 23 -13.63 -32.37 22.07
CA PHE A 23 -13.73 -31.27 23.03
C PHE A 23 -15.08 -30.59 22.84
N ALA A 24 -16.09 -31.16 23.47
CA ALA A 24 -17.30 -30.44 23.83
C ALA A 24 -17.00 -29.62 25.09
N CYS A 25 -16.58 -28.37 24.92
CA CYS A 25 -16.68 -27.35 25.95
C CYS A 25 -17.77 -26.37 25.52
N SER A 26 -18.96 -26.56 26.08
CA SER A 26 -20.02 -25.56 26.03
C SER A 26 -19.66 -24.42 26.99
N SER A 27 -19.48 -23.21 26.46
CA SER A 27 -19.55 -21.98 27.23
C SER A 27 -20.33 -20.93 26.44
N GLY A 28 -21.67 -21.02 26.54
CA GLY A 28 -22.55 -19.91 26.91
C GLY A 28 -22.39 -18.52 26.27
N GLY A 29 -21.86 -18.39 25.07
CA GLY A 29 -21.95 -17.16 24.30
C GLY A 29 -23.29 -17.13 23.58
N GLY A 30 -24.29 -16.44 24.14
CA GLY A 30 -25.59 -16.24 23.50
C GLY A 30 -25.40 -15.72 22.08
N HIS A 31 -25.56 -16.60 21.09
CA HIS A 31 -25.78 -16.19 19.72
C HIS A 31 -27.14 -15.53 19.71
N HIS A 32 -27.17 -14.20 19.88
CA HIS A 32 -28.28 -13.42 19.35
C HIS A 32 -28.50 -13.95 17.94
N ARG A 33 -29.72 -14.45 17.66
CA ARG A 33 -30.17 -14.68 16.28
C ARG A 33 -29.89 -13.37 15.56
N SER A 34 -28.78 -13.32 14.83
CA SER A 34 -28.55 -12.26 13.87
C SER A 34 -29.75 -12.34 12.95
N ASP A 35 -30.49 -11.25 12.82
CA ASP A 35 -31.36 -11.08 11.66
C ASP A 35 -30.57 -11.56 10.44
N ALA A 36 -31.10 -12.55 9.74
CA ALA A 36 -30.34 -13.24 8.70
C ALA A 36 -29.89 -12.19 7.68
N VAL A 37 -28.58 -11.95 7.60
CA VAL A 37 -28.04 -11.03 6.61
C VAL A 37 -28.33 -11.64 5.24
N THR A 38 -29.06 -10.91 4.40
CA THR A 38 -29.51 -11.36 3.08
C THR A 38 -28.87 -10.57 1.94
N ALA A 39 -28.23 -9.44 2.26
CA ALA A 39 -27.49 -8.62 1.32
C ALA A 39 -26.43 -7.79 2.05
N PHE A 40 -25.43 -7.33 1.30
CA PHE A 40 -24.43 -6.37 1.77
C PHE A 40 -24.53 -5.07 0.97
N ALA A 41 -24.35 -3.95 1.66
CA ALA A 41 -24.18 -2.65 1.02
C ALA A 41 -22.85 -2.02 1.46
N VAL A 42 -22.07 -1.54 0.50
CA VAL A 42 -20.86 -0.75 0.75
C VAL A 42 -21.19 0.69 0.43
N VAL A 43 -21.04 1.58 1.40
CA VAL A 43 -21.31 3.03 1.27
C VAL A 43 -20.09 3.83 1.67
N GLY A 44 -19.94 5.02 1.08
CA GLY A 44 -18.91 5.96 1.46
C GLY A 44 -19.36 7.42 1.31
N PRO A 45 -18.41 8.38 1.32
CA PRO A 45 -18.71 9.80 1.15
C PRO A 45 -19.44 10.09 -0.17
N ALA A 46 -20.12 11.23 -0.26
CA ALA A 46 -20.78 11.67 -1.50
C ALA A 46 -19.77 11.98 -2.61
N THR A 47 -18.62 12.51 -2.20
CA THR A 47 -17.48 12.86 -3.05
C THR A 47 -16.24 12.26 -2.40
N PRO A 48 -16.00 10.95 -2.55
CA PRO A 48 -14.81 10.32 -1.99
C PRO A 48 -13.55 10.89 -2.66
N GLU A 49 -12.48 11.04 -1.89
CA GLU A 49 -11.14 11.24 -2.45
C GLU A 49 -10.70 10.01 -3.24
N ALA A 50 -9.70 10.17 -4.10
CA ALA A 50 -9.32 9.15 -5.09
C ALA A 50 -8.99 7.80 -4.44
N GLY A 51 -8.21 7.80 -3.36
CA GLY A 51 -7.80 6.58 -2.68
C GLY A 51 -8.97 5.88 -2.00
N THR A 52 -9.86 6.62 -1.32
CA THR A 52 -11.12 6.10 -0.77
C THR A 52 -12.01 5.53 -1.86
N GLN A 53 -12.12 6.18 -3.03
CA GLN A 53 -12.89 5.66 -4.16
C GLN A 53 -12.36 4.30 -4.63
N ILE A 54 -11.03 4.16 -4.76
CA ILE A 54 -10.38 2.90 -5.12
C ILE A 54 -10.62 1.83 -4.05
N ALA A 55 -10.48 2.19 -2.76
CA ALA A 55 -10.71 1.28 -1.64
C ALA A 55 -12.17 0.79 -1.57
N LEU A 56 -13.16 1.67 -1.80
CA LEU A 56 -14.59 1.31 -1.85
C LEU A 56 -14.87 0.29 -2.97
N ALA A 57 -14.34 0.55 -4.17
CA ALA A 57 -14.50 -0.35 -5.31
C ALA A 57 -13.88 -1.73 -5.02
N ARG A 58 -12.64 -1.75 -4.52
CA ARG A 58 -11.94 -3.00 -4.17
C ARG A 58 -12.62 -3.75 -3.03
N PHE A 59 -13.16 -3.04 -2.04
CA PHE A 59 -13.90 -3.64 -0.93
C PHE A 59 -15.15 -4.36 -1.44
N ALA A 60 -15.94 -3.71 -2.29
CA ALA A 60 -17.14 -4.32 -2.88
C ALA A 60 -16.79 -5.53 -3.76
N GLU A 61 -15.76 -5.44 -4.59
CA GLU A 61 -15.27 -6.54 -5.43
C GLU A 61 -14.86 -7.76 -4.59
N LEU A 62 -14.05 -7.55 -3.56
CA LEU A 62 -13.59 -8.63 -2.69
C LEU A 62 -14.75 -9.26 -1.91
N LEU A 63 -15.69 -8.44 -1.45
CA LEU A 63 -16.88 -8.93 -0.76
C LEU A 63 -17.75 -9.79 -1.68
N ASP A 64 -17.95 -9.38 -2.93
CA ASP A 64 -18.71 -10.12 -3.95
C ASP A 64 -18.07 -11.48 -4.27
N GLN A 65 -16.73 -11.56 -4.28
CA GLN A 65 -16.01 -12.82 -4.46
C GLN A 65 -16.16 -13.79 -3.27
N ALA A 66 -16.28 -13.27 -2.05
CA ALA A 66 -16.32 -14.06 -0.82
C ALA A 66 -17.73 -14.50 -0.39
N THR A 67 -18.78 -14.16 -1.14
CA THR A 67 -20.16 -14.45 -0.72
C THR A 67 -21.12 -14.61 -1.90
N PRO A 68 -22.12 -15.51 -1.81
CA PRO A 68 -23.20 -15.57 -2.80
C PRO A 68 -24.28 -14.50 -2.56
N LEU A 69 -24.21 -13.71 -1.49
CA LEU A 69 -25.20 -12.68 -1.18
C LEU A 69 -25.01 -11.47 -2.10
N PRO A 70 -26.09 -10.79 -2.52
CA PRO A 70 -25.98 -9.58 -3.32
C PRO A 70 -25.14 -8.50 -2.61
N VAL A 71 -24.15 -7.96 -3.33
CA VAL A 71 -23.34 -6.82 -2.89
C VAL A 71 -23.71 -5.60 -3.72
N THR A 72 -24.10 -4.50 -3.05
CA THR A 72 -24.33 -3.21 -3.72
C THR A 72 -23.28 -2.20 -3.27
N ALA A 73 -22.49 -1.70 -4.22
CA ALA A 73 -21.68 -0.50 -4.03
C ALA A 73 -22.57 0.72 -4.28
N ALA A 74 -23.08 1.32 -3.20
CA ALA A 74 -23.85 2.54 -3.27
C ALA A 74 -22.93 3.71 -2.88
N GLY A 75 -23.06 4.88 -3.51
CA GLY A 75 -22.34 6.07 -3.06
C GLY A 75 -22.82 6.53 -1.66
N ALA A 76 -23.05 7.83 -1.46
CA ALA A 76 -23.52 8.36 -0.17
C ALA A 76 -24.87 7.83 0.36
N LYS A 77 -25.61 7.04 -0.42
CA LYS A 77 -26.92 6.50 -0.02
C LYS A 77 -27.08 5.06 -0.48
N ALA A 78 -26.93 4.10 0.43
CA ALA A 78 -27.53 2.79 0.22
C ALA A 78 -29.01 2.83 0.62
N GLY A 79 -29.85 2.20 -0.21
CA GLY A 79 -31.15 1.76 0.25
C GLY A 79 -30.93 0.66 1.29
N VAL A 80 -31.28 0.93 2.54
CA VAL A 80 -31.13 -0.02 3.63
C VAL A 80 -32.40 -0.88 3.68
N GLY A 81 -32.41 -1.95 2.89
CA GLY A 81 -33.49 -2.93 2.90
C GLY A 81 -33.46 -3.79 4.18
N PRO A 82 -34.60 -4.36 4.61
CA PRO A 82 -34.62 -5.35 5.70
C PRO A 82 -33.59 -6.47 5.45
N GLY A 83 -32.79 -6.80 6.45
CA GLY A 83 -31.75 -7.85 6.36
C GLY A 83 -30.47 -7.44 5.61
N THR A 84 -30.28 -6.16 5.28
CA THR A 84 -29.02 -5.65 4.69
C THR A 84 -28.02 -5.28 5.78
N LEU A 85 -26.79 -5.79 5.71
CA LEU A 85 -25.66 -5.29 6.49
C LEU A 85 -24.92 -4.21 5.71
N VAL A 86 -24.69 -3.06 6.34
CA VAL A 86 -24.03 -1.91 5.70
C VAL A 86 -22.58 -1.79 6.16
N PHE A 87 -21.66 -1.68 5.22
CA PHE A 87 -20.28 -1.27 5.44
C PHE A 87 -20.13 0.21 5.10
N ALA A 88 -19.95 1.07 6.11
CA ALA A 88 -19.84 2.51 5.93
C ALA A 88 -18.38 2.96 6.05
N ILE A 89 -17.74 3.23 4.92
CA ILE A 89 -16.30 3.51 4.83
C ILE A 89 -16.11 4.99 4.49
N GLY A 90 -15.48 5.74 5.39
CA GLY A 90 -15.30 7.19 5.30
C GLY A 90 -16.48 7.96 5.90
N SER A 91 -16.27 9.28 6.10
CA SER A 91 -17.29 10.15 6.69
C SER A 91 -18.54 10.23 5.81
N SER A 92 -19.67 9.88 6.41
CA SER A 92 -20.99 9.80 5.78
C SER A 92 -22.04 9.82 6.89
N ALA A 93 -23.27 10.24 6.58
CA ALA A 93 -24.34 10.28 7.58
C ALA A 93 -24.54 8.93 8.32
N THR A 94 -24.27 7.80 7.65
CA THR A 94 -24.34 6.47 8.26
C THR A 94 -23.15 6.17 9.18
N ALA A 95 -21.93 6.51 8.76
CA ALA A 95 -20.73 6.32 9.60
C ALA A 95 -20.72 7.28 10.79
N ASP A 96 -21.07 8.54 10.56
CA ASP A 96 -21.05 9.63 11.56
C ASP A 96 -22.09 9.40 12.68
N ALA A 97 -23.15 8.62 12.40
CA ALA A 97 -24.12 8.19 13.42
C ALA A 97 -23.52 7.16 14.42
N LEU A 98 -22.41 6.50 14.06
CA LEU A 98 -21.69 5.58 14.93
C LEU A 98 -20.38 6.16 15.45
N ILE A 99 -19.64 6.89 14.63
CA ILE A 99 -18.30 7.41 14.94
C ILE A 99 -18.36 8.93 14.82
N ALA A 100 -18.28 9.62 15.94
CA ALA A 100 -18.39 11.07 15.93
C ALA A 100 -17.13 11.71 15.31
N PRO A 101 -17.24 12.81 14.53
CA PRO A 101 -16.09 13.44 13.88
C PRO A 101 -14.93 13.75 14.83
N GLU A 102 -15.23 14.17 16.06
CA GLU A 102 -14.24 14.47 17.11
C GLU A 102 -13.36 13.26 17.50
N GLU A 103 -13.85 12.03 17.34
CA GLU A 103 -13.07 10.81 17.63
C GLU A 103 -11.92 10.64 16.62
N THR A 104 -12.14 11.07 15.39
CA THR A 104 -11.18 10.96 14.29
C THR A 104 -10.28 12.18 14.19
N ALA A 105 -10.79 13.38 14.51
CA ALA A 105 -10.01 14.62 14.47
C ALA A 105 -8.74 14.61 15.35
N ALA A 106 -8.71 13.78 16.40
CA ALA A 106 -7.56 13.61 17.30
C ALA A 106 -6.59 12.48 16.87
N LEU A 107 -6.80 11.86 15.71
CA LEU A 107 -5.93 10.81 15.19
C LEU A 107 -4.79 11.41 14.37
N PRO A 108 -3.57 10.84 14.45
CA PRO A 108 -2.51 11.20 13.52
C PRO A 108 -2.86 10.72 12.10
N PRO A 109 -2.21 11.27 11.05
CA PRO A 109 -2.43 10.87 9.66
C PRO A 109 -2.34 9.36 9.46
N GLY A 110 -3.27 8.79 8.69
CA GLY A 110 -3.41 7.35 8.50
C GLY A 110 -4.05 6.59 9.68
N GLY A 111 -4.41 7.25 10.80
CA GLY A 111 -5.20 6.60 11.86
C GLY A 111 -6.62 6.23 11.41
N TYR A 112 -7.30 5.36 12.14
CA TYR A 112 -8.73 5.10 11.90
C TYR A 112 -9.48 4.59 13.14
N VAL A 113 -10.80 4.72 13.11
CA VAL A 113 -11.74 4.08 14.05
C VAL A 113 -12.60 3.08 13.29
N LEU A 114 -12.82 1.91 13.87
CA LEU A 114 -13.77 0.90 13.42
C LEU A 114 -14.88 0.73 14.44
N ARG A 115 -16.13 0.66 14.01
CA ARG A 115 -17.26 0.43 14.93
C ARG A 115 -18.37 -0.38 14.29
N ARG A 116 -18.92 -1.33 15.04
CA ARG A 116 -20.17 -2.04 14.70
C ARG A 116 -21.31 -1.51 15.54
N GLY A 117 -22.45 -1.23 14.92
CA GLY A 117 -23.64 -0.72 15.59
C GLY A 117 -24.91 -0.90 14.77
N VAL A 118 -25.95 -0.15 15.13
CA VAL A 118 -27.23 -0.13 14.42
C VAL A 118 -27.59 1.32 14.08
N VAL A 119 -27.88 1.59 12.81
CA VAL A 119 -28.30 2.91 12.33
C VAL A 119 -29.58 2.75 11.53
N GLY A 120 -30.64 3.49 11.89
CA GLY A 120 -31.93 3.39 11.21
C GLY A 120 -32.55 1.98 11.26
N GLY A 121 -32.20 1.18 12.28
CA GLY A 121 -32.68 -0.21 12.44
C GLY A 121 -31.87 -1.27 11.69
N ALA A 122 -30.83 -0.91 10.94
CA ALA A 122 -29.98 -1.86 10.23
C ALA A 122 -28.60 -2.00 10.88
N PRO A 123 -27.99 -3.19 10.82
CA PRO A 123 -26.63 -3.39 11.30
C PRO A 123 -25.64 -2.68 10.38
N VAL A 124 -24.67 -1.99 10.99
CA VAL A 124 -23.63 -1.23 10.30
C VAL A 124 -22.27 -1.60 10.87
N ILE A 125 -21.27 -1.75 10.01
CA ILE A 125 -19.84 -1.78 10.34
C ILE A 125 -19.21 -0.58 9.67
N ALA A 126 -18.71 0.37 10.45
CA ALA A 126 -18.14 1.62 9.98
C ALA A 126 -16.61 1.63 10.14
N ALA A 127 -15.93 2.30 9.21
CA ALA A 127 -14.51 2.66 9.27
C ALA A 127 -14.35 4.14 8.89
N VAL A 128 -13.72 4.94 9.74
CA VAL A 128 -13.48 6.37 9.46
C VAL A 128 -12.05 6.73 9.88
N GLY A 129 -11.30 7.35 8.96
CA GLY A 129 -9.99 7.97 9.24
C GLY A 129 -10.07 9.51 9.23
N PRO A 130 -9.04 10.21 9.74
CA PRO A 130 -8.95 11.67 9.68
C PRO A 130 -8.61 12.20 8.28
N ASP A 131 -8.09 11.34 7.41
CA ASP A 131 -7.65 11.61 6.05
C ASP A 131 -8.02 10.45 5.12
N ASP A 132 -7.76 10.63 3.82
CA ASP A 132 -8.04 9.63 2.79
C ASP A 132 -7.32 8.31 3.07
N LEU A 133 -6.03 8.35 3.38
CA LEU A 133 -5.23 7.15 3.64
C LEU A 133 -5.71 6.37 4.86
N GLY A 134 -6.09 7.05 5.95
CA GLY A 134 -6.67 6.44 7.14
C GLY A 134 -8.02 5.78 6.84
N THR A 135 -8.85 6.39 6.00
CA THR A 135 -10.11 5.80 5.54
C THR A 135 -9.86 4.52 4.73
N GLN A 136 -8.88 4.54 3.81
CA GLN A 136 -8.46 3.37 3.06
C GLN A 136 -7.97 2.24 3.99
N TYR A 137 -7.11 2.54 4.96
CA TYR A 137 -6.63 1.56 5.93
C TYR A 137 -7.76 0.96 6.77
N GLY A 138 -8.73 1.78 7.18
CA GLY A 138 -9.92 1.33 7.88
C GLY A 138 -10.75 0.34 7.05
N ALA A 139 -10.89 0.58 5.75
CA ALA A 139 -11.55 -0.34 4.82
C ALA A 139 -10.87 -1.72 4.78
N TYR A 140 -9.55 -1.75 4.58
CA TYR A 140 -8.78 -3.01 4.57
C TYR A 140 -8.74 -3.67 5.94
N ALA A 141 -8.76 -2.90 7.03
CA ALA A 141 -8.86 -3.45 8.38
C ALA A 141 -10.20 -4.17 8.60
N ILE A 142 -11.32 -3.64 8.11
CA ILE A 142 -12.60 -4.36 8.12
C ILE A 142 -12.48 -5.66 7.32
N LEU A 143 -11.94 -5.63 6.10
CA LEU A 143 -11.75 -6.85 5.29
C LEU A 143 -10.93 -7.90 6.05
N ALA A 144 -9.84 -7.50 6.72
CA ALA A 144 -9.06 -8.42 7.54
C ALA A 144 -9.89 -9.05 8.67
N ARG A 145 -10.81 -8.31 9.30
CA ARG A 145 -11.73 -8.86 10.32
C ARG A 145 -12.81 -9.78 9.73
N LEU A 146 -13.14 -9.60 8.45
CA LEU A 146 -14.04 -10.50 7.70
C LEU A 146 -13.36 -11.79 7.24
N GLY A 147 -12.02 -11.90 7.38
CA GLY A 147 -11.25 -13.09 7.05
C GLY A 147 -10.35 -12.97 5.82
N PHE A 148 -10.31 -11.80 5.16
CA PHE A 148 -9.41 -11.57 4.03
C PHE A 148 -7.95 -11.44 4.47
N GLY A 149 -7.01 -11.82 3.60
CA GLY A 149 -5.57 -11.72 3.86
C GLY A 149 -4.82 -11.07 2.71
N PHE A 150 -3.86 -10.20 3.03
CA PHE A 150 -3.07 -9.44 2.06
C PHE A 150 -1.57 -9.77 2.21
N PHE A 151 -1.23 -11.06 2.08
CA PHE A 151 0.10 -11.57 2.42
C PHE A 151 1.16 -11.29 1.35
N HIS A 152 0.75 -11.20 0.09
CA HIS A 152 1.63 -11.01 -1.06
C HIS A 152 0.98 -10.06 -2.08
N PRO A 153 1.73 -9.21 -2.80
CA PRO A 153 1.17 -8.28 -3.78
C PRO A 153 0.40 -8.94 -4.92
N GLU A 154 0.84 -10.13 -5.35
CA GLU A 154 0.18 -10.91 -6.42
C GLU A 154 -0.94 -11.83 -5.91
N GLU A 155 -1.15 -11.94 -4.59
CA GLU A 155 -2.12 -12.89 -4.03
C GLU A 155 -2.89 -12.29 -2.84
N THR A 156 -4.18 -12.02 -3.06
CA THR A 156 -5.12 -11.72 -1.98
C THR A 156 -5.83 -13.02 -1.57
N PHE A 157 -5.74 -13.37 -0.29
CA PHE A 157 -6.54 -14.46 0.27
C PHE A 157 -8.00 -14.01 0.43
N VAL A 158 -8.89 -14.65 -0.31
CA VAL A 158 -10.35 -14.44 -0.25
C VAL A 158 -10.97 -15.64 0.49
N PRO A 159 -11.71 -15.42 1.60
CA PRO A 159 -12.32 -16.51 2.34
C PRO A 159 -13.56 -17.07 1.60
N ASP A 160 -13.86 -18.36 1.79
CA ASP A 160 -15.07 -19.02 1.24
C ASP A 160 -16.39 -18.48 1.82
N GLY A 161 -16.30 -17.61 2.82
CA GLY A 161 -17.41 -16.94 3.48
C GLY A 161 -16.92 -15.88 4.46
N VAL A 162 -17.66 -14.77 4.57
CA VAL A 162 -17.26 -13.68 5.47
C VAL A 162 -17.59 -13.97 6.93
N ALA A 163 -16.61 -13.77 7.81
CA ALA A 163 -16.77 -13.89 9.25
C ALA A 163 -17.22 -12.55 9.85
N LEU A 164 -18.52 -12.40 10.15
CA LEU A 164 -19.03 -11.17 10.75
C LEU A 164 -18.66 -11.06 12.24
N PRO A 165 -17.86 -10.04 12.66
CA PRO A 165 -17.41 -9.94 14.04
C PRO A 165 -18.57 -9.55 14.97
N ALA A 166 -18.85 -10.33 16.03
CA ALA A 166 -20.02 -10.11 16.91
C ALA A 166 -20.10 -8.68 17.48
N SER A 167 -18.96 -8.10 17.80
CA SER A 167 -18.76 -6.69 18.14
C SER A 167 -17.50 -6.16 17.45
N LEU A 168 -17.43 -4.84 17.27
CA LEU A 168 -16.25 -4.15 16.76
C LEU A 168 -16.26 -2.74 17.35
N ASP A 169 -15.19 -2.38 18.06
CA ASP A 169 -14.93 -1.03 18.55
C ASP A 169 -13.41 -0.93 18.71
N GLU A 170 -12.74 -0.48 17.66
CA GLU A 170 -11.28 -0.43 17.57
C GLU A 170 -10.84 0.95 17.14
N THR A 171 -9.73 1.43 17.70
CA THR A 171 -9.04 2.62 17.23
C THR A 171 -7.59 2.25 16.94
N TRP A 172 -7.11 2.60 15.75
CA TRP A 172 -5.74 2.37 15.35
C TRP A 172 -5.00 3.69 15.15
N ARG A 173 -3.76 3.74 15.66
CA ARG A 173 -2.87 4.90 15.55
C ARG A 173 -1.49 4.41 15.06
N PRO A 174 -0.95 4.93 13.95
CA PRO A 174 0.41 4.63 13.55
C PRO A 174 1.42 5.13 14.59
N SER A 175 2.38 4.29 14.96
CA SER A 175 3.50 4.66 15.85
C SER A 175 4.60 5.43 15.13
N TYR A 176 4.72 5.23 13.82
CA TYR A 176 5.74 5.85 12.97
C TYR A 176 5.07 6.71 11.91
N ARG A 177 5.61 7.91 11.69
CA ARG A 177 5.11 8.83 10.65
C ARG A 177 5.33 8.26 9.24
N VAL A 178 6.49 7.65 9.00
CA VAL A 178 6.86 7.04 7.71
C VAL A 178 6.95 5.52 7.90
N ARG A 179 6.25 4.78 7.06
CA ARG A 179 6.18 3.31 7.04
C ARG A 179 6.20 2.90 5.57
N GLY A 180 7.23 2.20 5.13
CA GLY A 180 7.36 1.93 3.72
C GLY A 180 8.36 0.87 3.37
N MET A 181 8.52 0.69 2.06
CA MET A 181 9.41 -0.29 1.48
C MET A 181 10.49 0.41 0.65
N HIS A 182 11.72 -0.04 0.82
CA HIS A 182 12.83 0.26 -0.09
C HIS A 182 13.12 -1.00 -0.91
N VAL A 183 12.93 -0.91 -2.22
CA VAL A 183 13.18 -2.01 -3.15
C VAL A 183 14.57 -1.86 -3.73
N HIS A 184 15.48 -2.74 -3.30
CA HIS A 184 16.87 -2.77 -3.72
C HIS A 184 16.99 -3.46 -5.08
N THR A 185 16.67 -2.73 -6.14
CA THR A 185 16.62 -3.22 -7.53
C THR A 185 18.00 -3.50 -8.13
N MET A 186 19.10 -3.22 -7.45
CA MET A 186 20.48 -3.40 -7.94
C MET A 186 20.87 -4.87 -8.24
N HIS A 187 20.00 -5.81 -7.90
CA HIS A 187 20.13 -7.23 -8.23
C HIS A 187 18.76 -7.77 -8.68
N PRO A 188 18.71 -8.87 -9.46
CA PRO A 188 17.45 -9.45 -9.88
C PRO A 188 16.58 -9.84 -8.69
N ILE A 189 15.49 -9.10 -8.53
CA ILE A 189 14.41 -9.33 -7.56
C ILE A 189 13.07 -9.18 -8.28
N GLU A 190 12.00 -9.64 -7.66
CA GLU A 190 10.69 -9.78 -8.29
C GLU A 190 10.17 -8.47 -8.90
N LEU A 191 10.42 -7.33 -8.26
CA LEU A 191 9.94 -6.02 -8.71
C LEU A 191 10.92 -5.24 -9.61
N MET A 192 12.07 -5.80 -9.96
CA MET A 192 13.09 -5.06 -10.72
C MET A 192 12.57 -4.62 -12.09
N ASP A 193 12.06 -5.57 -12.89
CA ASP A 193 11.53 -5.27 -14.23
C ASP A 193 10.27 -4.40 -14.13
N THR A 194 9.44 -4.69 -13.12
CA THR A 194 8.24 -3.93 -12.78
C THR A 194 8.52 -2.44 -12.55
N LEU A 195 9.68 -2.09 -11.99
CA LEU A 195 9.99 -0.69 -11.68
C LEU A 195 10.92 -0.03 -12.71
N LEU A 196 11.65 -0.81 -13.51
CA LEU A 196 12.71 -0.30 -14.40
C LEU A 196 12.44 -0.49 -15.89
N VAL A 197 11.52 -1.39 -16.29
CA VAL A 197 11.23 -1.69 -17.69
C VAL A 197 9.82 -1.20 -18.04
N PRO A 198 9.67 -0.14 -18.86
CA PRO A 198 8.35 0.36 -19.23
C PRO A 198 7.52 -0.68 -19.99
N SER A 199 6.35 -1.02 -19.44
CA SER A 199 5.29 -1.77 -20.13
C SER A 199 3.95 -1.60 -19.42
N ASP A 200 2.85 -1.84 -20.12
CA ASP A 200 1.50 -1.79 -19.51
C ASP A 200 1.33 -2.87 -18.43
N ASP A 201 1.89 -4.07 -18.64
CA ASP A 201 1.83 -5.19 -17.69
C ASP A 201 2.59 -4.85 -16.40
N HIS A 202 3.79 -4.28 -16.53
CA HIS A 202 4.60 -3.82 -15.40
C HIS A 202 3.92 -2.65 -14.67
N LEU A 203 3.29 -1.72 -15.39
CA LEU A 203 2.52 -0.64 -14.74
C LEU A 203 1.36 -1.22 -13.93
N ALA A 204 0.64 -2.20 -14.48
CA ALA A 204 -0.44 -2.87 -13.77
C ALA A 204 0.07 -3.61 -12.52
N GLU A 205 1.25 -4.22 -12.59
CA GLU A 205 1.91 -4.87 -11.46
C GLU A 205 2.35 -3.88 -10.38
N ALA A 206 2.96 -2.75 -10.77
CA ALA A 206 3.32 -1.68 -9.84
C ALA A 206 2.09 -1.15 -9.08
N LYS A 207 0.95 -1.00 -9.76
CA LYS A 207 -0.32 -0.61 -9.14
C LYS A 207 -0.82 -1.65 -8.13
N ARG A 208 -0.75 -2.94 -8.44
CA ARG A 208 -1.08 -4.02 -7.49
C ARG A 208 -0.17 -3.98 -6.26
N TYR A 209 1.12 -3.73 -6.45
CA TYR A 209 2.07 -3.56 -5.35
C TYR A 209 1.70 -2.38 -4.44
N ILE A 210 1.36 -1.23 -5.02
CA ILE A 210 0.89 -0.04 -4.28
C ILE A 210 -0.39 -0.35 -3.50
N ASP A 211 -1.35 -1.07 -4.09
CA ASP A 211 -2.57 -1.47 -3.39
C ASP A 211 -2.28 -2.40 -2.21
N TRP A 212 -1.31 -3.31 -2.37
CA TRP A 212 -0.83 -4.18 -1.30
C TRP A 212 -0.15 -3.38 -0.17
N LEU A 213 0.63 -2.35 -0.51
CA LEU A 213 1.21 -1.42 0.48
C LEU A 213 0.12 -0.73 1.30
N VAL A 214 -0.93 -0.22 0.68
CA VAL A 214 -2.07 0.41 1.37
C VAL A 214 -2.79 -0.61 2.27
N ALA A 215 -3.08 -1.81 1.77
CA ALA A 215 -3.71 -2.86 2.56
C ALA A 215 -2.88 -3.26 3.80
N ASN A 216 -1.56 -3.10 3.72
CA ASN A 216 -0.61 -3.33 4.80
C ASN A 216 -0.17 -2.06 5.55
N ARG A 217 -0.93 -0.97 5.42
CA ARG A 217 -0.77 0.28 6.18
C ARG A 217 0.58 0.99 5.98
N GLN A 218 1.19 0.82 4.81
CA GLN A 218 2.37 1.55 4.38
C GLN A 218 1.95 2.88 3.73
N ASN A 219 2.77 3.93 3.90
CA ASN A 219 2.56 5.26 3.35
C ASN A 219 3.79 5.81 2.58
N TYR A 220 4.80 4.98 2.37
CA TYR A 220 6.00 5.35 1.63
C TYR A 220 6.49 4.19 0.76
N PHE A 221 6.98 4.51 -0.44
CA PHE A 221 7.57 3.54 -1.35
C PHE A 221 8.76 4.15 -2.08
N GLN A 222 9.89 3.44 -2.14
CA GLN A 222 11.04 3.85 -2.94
C GLN A 222 11.76 2.67 -3.54
N TRP A 223 12.57 2.93 -4.57
CA TRP A 223 13.44 1.94 -5.18
C TRP A 223 14.71 2.57 -5.74
N VAL A 224 15.75 1.74 -5.92
CA VAL A 224 17.00 2.18 -6.56
C VAL A 224 16.80 2.33 -8.06
N LEU A 225 17.31 3.43 -8.61
CA LEU A 225 17.35 3.64 -10.04
C LEU A 225 18.61 2.98 -10.61
N GLN A 226 18.47 2.22 -11.70
CA GLN A 226 19.61 1.70 -12.43
C GLN A 226 19.99 2.59 -13.62
N ASP A 227 21.26 2.62 -13.99
CA ASP A 227 21.80 3.33 -15.16
C ASP A 227 21.49 2.63 -16.50
N THR A 228 20.92 1.43 -16.46
CA THR A 228 20.55 0.62 -17.62
C THR A 228 19.25 1.05 -18.29
N ILE A 229 18.52 1.98 -17.70
CA ILE A 229 17.23 2.46 -18.23
C ILE A 229 17.39 3.34 -19.47
N ASP A 230 16.36 3.35 -20.32
CA ASP A 230 16.15 4.46 -21.25
C ASP A 230 15.40 5.57 -20.49
N VAL A 231 16.12 6.59 -20.02
CA VAL A 231 15.54 7.71 -19.24
C VAL A 231 14.36 8.37 -19.96
N GLY A 232 14.43 8.51 -21.29
CA GLY A 232 13.38 9.17 -22.07
C GLY A 232 12.06 8.39 -22.07
N ALA A 233 12.13 7.06 -22.09
CA ALA A 233 10.97 6.18 -21.99
C ALA A 233 10.56 5.92 -20.53
N TRP A 234 11.52 5.86 -19.62
CA TRP A 234 11.30 5.47 -18.23
C TRP A 234 10.69 6.59 -17.38
N VAL A 235 11.06 7.85 -17.57
CA VAL A 235 10.52 8.95 -16.75
C VAL A 235 8.99 9.08 -16.87
N PRO A 236 8.37 9.06 -18.07
CA PRO A 236 6.91 9.03 -18.19
C PRO A 236 6.27 7.79 -17.55
N TYR A 237 6.94 6.65 -17.63
CA TYR A 237 6.50 5.41 -17.00
C TYR A 237 6.50 5.51 -15.47
N ALA A 238 7.60 5.98 -14.89
CA ALA A 238 7.74 6.24 -13.46
C ALA A 238 6.71 7.28 -12.98
N ALA A 239 6.45 8.32 -13.77
CA ALA A 239 5.43 9.32 -13.47
C ALA A 239 4.05 8.70 -13.30
N ALA A 240 3.68 7.71 -14.13
CA ALA A 240 2.40 7.01 -14.01
C ALA A 240 2.31 6.12 -12.74
N ILE A 241 3.45 5.59 -12.27
CA ILE A 241 3.52 4.88 -10.98
C ILE A 241 3.34 5.87 -9.83
N VAL A 242 4.08 6.98 -9.86
CA VAL A 242 4.03 8.06 -8.85
C VAL A 242 2.62 8.66 -8.77
N GLU A 243 1.99 8.96 -9.90
CA GLU A 243 0.62 9.47 -9.95
C GLU A 243 -0.37 8.50 -9.28
N TYR A 244 -0.25 7.20 -9.54
CA TYR A 244 -1.11 6.21 -8.88
C TYR A 244 -0.82 6.10 -7.38
N ALA A 245 0.45 6.13 -6.98
CA ALA A 245 0.84 6.14 -5.57
C ALA A 245 0.26 7.36 -4.84
N HIS A 246 0.36 8.57 -5.43
CA HIS A 246 -0.24 9.79 -4.91
C HIS A 246 -1.77 9.70 -4.82
N ALA A 247 -2.43 9.13 -5.84
CA ALA A 247 -3.87 8.88 -5.79
C ALA A 247 -4.26 7.92 -4.65
N ARG A 248 -3.33 7.08 -4.18
CA ARG A 248 -3.49 6.20 -3.02
C ARG A 248 -2.98 6.79 -1.71
N GLY A 249 -2.42 8.00 -1.73
CA GLY A 249 -1.85 8.68 -0.55
C GLY A 249 -0.48 8.16 -0.12
N ILE A 250 0.24 7.46 -1.01
CA ILE A 250 1.61 6.97 -0.78
C ILE A 250 2.61 8.00 -1.28
N GLU A 251 3.53 8.43 -0.41
CA GLU A 251 4.71 9.21 -0.82
C GLU A 251 5.71 8.31 -1.55
N VAL A 252 6.32 8.81 -2.63
CA VAL A 252 7.26 8.05 -3.46
C VAL A 252 8.64 8.69 -3.48
N GLY A 253 9.66 7.86 -3.24
CA GLY A 253 11.05 8.23 -3.34
C GLY A 253 11.77 7.54 -4.50
N ILE A 254 12.77 8.22 -5.06
CA ILE A 254 13.77 7.61 -5.95
C ILE A 254 15.10 7.54 -5.23
N ASP A 255 15.77 6.39 -5.29
CA ASP A 255 17.11 6.21 -4.73
C ASP A 255 18.16 6.26 -5.85
N THR A 256 19.00 7.28 -5.82
CA THR A 256 20.02 7.57 -6.82
C THR A 256 21.33 7.95 -6.12
N PRO A 257 22.38 7.12 -6.21
CA PRO A 257 23.64 7.41 -5.52
C PRO A 257 24.34 8.68 -6.02
N LEU A 258 25.22 9.25 -5.17
CA LEU A 258 26.02 10.41 -5.54
C LEU A 258 27.17 10.06 -6.49
N GLU A 259 27.98 9.03 -6.16
CA GLU A 259 29.19 8.65 -6.92
C GLU A 259 29.41 7.11 -6.98
N PHE A 260 28.35 6.32 -6.80
CA PHE A 260 28.45 4.88 -6.58
C PHE A 260 28.80 4.10 -7.86
N ILE A 261 29.88 3.31 -7.82
CA ILE A 261 30.42 2.64 -9.01
C ILE A 261 29.99 1.17 -9.16
N GLN A 262 29.24 0.65 -8.19
CA GLN A 262 28.83 -0.76 -8.17
C GLN A 262 27.36 -0.93 -8.58
N GLN A 263 27.04 -2.13 -9.08
CA GLN A 263 25.67 -2.62 -9.29
C GLN A 263 24.76 -1.71 -10.13
N ASN A 264 25.34 -1.01 -11.11
CA ASN A 264 24.61 -0.26 -12.14
C ASN A 264 23.66 0.81 -11.58
N GLY A 265 23.98 1.46 -10.46
CA GLY A 265 23.16 2.56 -9.93
C GLY A 265 23.17 3.76 -10.87
N PHE A 266 22.03 4.44 -11.06
CA PHE A 266 22.00 5.73 -11.76
C PHE A 266 22.62 6.80 -10.85
N VAL A 267 23.78 7.31 -11.22
CA VAL A 267 24.62 8.18 -10.38
C VAL A 267 24.38 9.65 -10.71
N LEU A 268 24.26 10.50 -9.69
CA LEU A 268 24.07 11.95 -9.90
C LEU A 268 25.36 12.65 -10.40
N ALA A 269 26.55 12.22 -9.99
CA ALA A 269 27.83 12.70 -10.53
C ALA A 269 28.73 11.53 -10.99
N PRO A 270 28.50 10.97 -12.19
CA PRO A 270 29.23 9.80 -12.67
C PRO A 270 30.69 10.09 -13.05
N ASP A 271 31.02 11.34 -13.40
CA ASP A 271 32.33 11.70 -13.94
C ASP A 271 33.21 12.44 -12.91
N PRO A 272 34.54 12.21 -12.92
CA PRO A 272 35.47 13.04 -12.16
C PRO A 272 35.38 14.51 -12.56
N GLY A 273 35.37 15.41 -11.58
CA GLY A 273 35.38 16.86 -11.81
C GLY A 273 34.37 17.62 -10.96
N PRO A 274 33.98 18.85 -11.39
CA PRO A 274 32.90 19.60 -10.77
C PRO A 274 31.61 18.78 -10.79
N PHE A 275 31.01 18.58 -9.61
CA PHE A 275 29.84 17.71 -9.46
C PHE A 275 28.53 18.48 -9.66
N GLU A 276 28.52 19.77 -9.36
CA GLU A 276 27.35 20.65 -9.37
C GLU A 276 26.58 20.59 -10.71
N PRO A 277 27.24 20.78 -11.89
CA PRO A 277 26.53 20.70 -13.16
C PRO A 277 26.01 19.29 -13.50
N GLN A 278 26.67 18.24 -12.99
CA GLN A 278 26.24 16.86 -13.20
C GLN A 278 25.00 16.54 -12.37
N VAL A 279 25.04 16.87 -11.07
CA VAL A 279 23.91 16.72 -10.15
C VAL A 279 22.70 17.50 -10.67
N ASP A 280 22.89 18.75 -11.10
CA ASP A 280 21.82 19.58 -11.63
C ASP A 280 21.19 18.99 -12.89
N ALA A 281 22.00 18.52 -13.84
CA ALA A 281 21.53 17.93 -15.08
C ALA A 281 20.77 16.62 -14.83
N ASN A 282 21.31 15.74 -13.98
CA ASN A 282 20.71 14.45 -13.68
C ASN A 282 19.42 14.60 -12.86
N LEU A 283 19.36 15.49 -11.87
CA LEU A 283 18.10 15.81 -11.19
C LEU A 283 17.06 16.35 -12.17
N ALA A 284 17.45 17.23 -13.11
CA ALA A 284 16.52 17.78 -14.10
C ALA A 284 15.91 16.70 -15.02
N LEU A 285 16.62 15.58 -15.24
CA LEU A 285 16.08 14.43 -15.97
C LEU A 285 15.04 13.65 -15.14
N LEU A 286 15.29 13.46 -13.85
CA LEU A 286 14.47 12.58 -13.00
C LEU A 286 13.23 13.26 -12.41
N MET A 287 13.34 14.53 -12.03
CA MET A 287 12.28 15.24 -11.30
C MET A 287 10.94 15.42 -12.04
N PRO A 288 10.84 15.40 -13.38
CA PRO A 288 9.55 15.38 -14.07
C PRO A 288 8.64 14.20 -13.70
N ALA A 289 9.15 13.13 -13.09
CA ALA A 289 8.33 12.02 -12.63
C ALA A 289 7.48 12.34 -11.38
N GLY A 290 7.77 13.45 -10.68
CA GLY A 290 6.96 13.92 -9.55
C GLY A 290 7.32 13.35 -8.18
N TRP A 291 8.58 12.97 -7.95
CA TRP A 291 9.05 12.41 -6.68
C TRP A 291 8.80 13.31 -5.47
N ASP A 292 8.43 12.71 -4.33
CA ASP A 292 8.36 13.40 -3.04
C ASP A 292 9.71 13.43 -2.33
N VAL A 293 10.55 12.42 -2.59
CA VAL A 293 11.84 12.21 -1.96
C VAL A 293 12.90 11.81 -2.99
N VAL A 294 14.07 12.43 -2.93
CA VAL A 294 15.29 11.92 -3.55
C VAL A 294 16.15 11.36 -2.43
N ASN A 295 16.30 10.03 -2.41
CA ASN A 295 17.24 9.37 -1.52
C ASN A 295 18.59 9.24 -2.23
N VAL A 296 19.68 9.58 -1.54
CA VAL A 296 21.02 9.41 -2.08
C VAL A 296 21.82 8.42 -1.23
N GLU A 297 22.63 7.60 -1.89
CA GLU A 297 23.62 6.77 -1.21
C GLU A 297 24.93 7.53 -1.07
N LEU A 298 25.48 7.50 0.15
CA LEU A 298 26.82 8.03 0.40
C LEU A 298 27.88 6.97 0.11
N GLY A 299 29.05 7.44 -0.33
CA GLY A 299 30.17 6.56 -0.67
C GLY A 299 30.25 6.24 -2.17
N THR A 300 31.30 5.52 -2.55
CA THR A 300 31.50 5.09 -3.94
C THR A 300 31.11 3.63 -4.18
N GLY A 301 30.75 2.88 -3.13
CA GLY A 301 30.37 1.48 -3.23
C GLY A 301 30.04 0.89 -1.87
N GLU A 302 29.51 -0.33 -1.86
CA GLU A 302 29.32 -1.08 -0.62
C GLU A 302 30.70 -1.33 0.01
N ALA A 303 30.94 -0.67 1.15
CA ALA A 303 32.22 -0.67 1.88
C ALA A 303 33.42 -0.01 1.16
N ILE A 304 33.19 0.84 0.16
CA ILE A 304 34.26 1.64 -0.46
C ILE A 304 34.16 3.10 0.03
N PRO A 305 35.18 3.60 0.76
CA PRO A 305 35.14 4.97 1.26
C PRO A 305 35.16 5.97 0.11
N ALA A 306 34.54 7.12 0.33
CA ALA A 306 34.63 8.29 -0.52
C ALA A 306 35.35 9.42 0.23
N ASP A 307 35.62 10.52 -0.47
CA ASP A 307 36.10 11.74 0.20
C ASP A 307 34.93 12.39 0.96
N ASP A 308 35.02 12.42 2.29
CA ASP A 308 33.92 12.88 3.16
C ASP A 308 33.53 14.34 2.90
N VAL A 309 34.50 15.21 2.62
CA VAL A 309 34.25 16.63 2.37
C VAL A 309 33.47 16.79 1.07
N ARG A 310 33.93 16.12 0.01
CA ARG A 310 33.25 16.12 -1.28
C ARG A 310 31.83 15.56 -1.18
N GLN A 311 31.64 14.43 -0.50
CA GLN A 311 30.31 13.84 -0.32
C GLN A 311 29.36 14.77 0.44
N PHE A 312 29.87 15.48 1.46
CA PHE A 312 29.07 16.45 2.20
C PHE A 312 28.72 17.68 1.37
N ASP A 313 29.67 18.18 0.56
CA ASP A 313 29.42 19.29 -0.37
C ASP A 313 28.38 18.90 -1.44
N MET A 314 28.49 17.68 -1.98
CA MET A 314 27.51 17.11 -2.90
C MET A 314 26.13 16.97 -2.26
N LEU A 315 26.07 16.47 -1.02
CA LEU A 315 24.83 16.31 -0.27
C LEU A 315 24.15 17.66 -0.04
N ASN A 316 24.89 18.69 0.37
CA ASN A 316 24.35 20.04 0.58
C ASN A 316 23.83 20.65 -0.72
N HIS A 317 24.60 20.54 -1.80
CA HIS A 317 24.17 21.02 -3.12
C HIS A 317 22.90 20.30 -3.58
N ALA A 318 22.89 18.96 -3.55
CA ALA A 318 21.71 18.18 -3.94
C ALA A 318 20.49 18.52 -3.09
N ALA A 319 20.65 18.66 -1.77
CA ALA A 319 19.56 19.03 -0.86
C ALA A 319 18.99 20.41 -1.22
N GLU A 320 19.84 21.42 -1.40
CA GLU A 320 19.41 22.77 -1.80
C GLU A 320 18.62 22.72 -3.11
N ARG A 321 19.09 21.98 -4.12
CA ARG A 321 18.43 21.88 -5.42
C ARG A 321 17.09 21.15 -5.32
N VAL A 322 17.05 20.00 -4.66
CA VAL A 322 15.84 19.19 -4.47
C VAL A 322 14.75 19.99 -3.75
N GLU A 323 15.12 20.71 -2.69
CA GLU A 323 14.17 21.50 -1.90
C GLU A 323 13.73 22.79 -2.60
N THR A 324 14.67 23.59 -3.11
CA THR A 324 14.37 24.96 -3.58
C THR A 324 13.83 25.00 -5.00
N VAL A 325 14.21 24.05 -5.85
CA VAL A 325 13.82 24.05 -7.29
C VAL A 325 12.63 23.15 -7.52
N TYR A 326 12.61 21.99 -6.86
CA TYR A 326 11.62 20.95 -7.12
C TYR A 326 10.60 20.78 -6.00
N GLY A 327 10.81 21.37 -4.82
CA GLY A 327 9.88 21.26 -3.69
C GLY A 327 9.79 19.85 -3.10
N ALA A 328 10.77 18.98 -3.39
CA ALA A 328 10.88 17.63 -2.85
C ALA A 328 11.83 17.62 -1.65
N ARG A 329 11.93 16.48 -0.96
CA ARG A 329 12.88 16.29 0.16
C ARG A 329 14.08 15.50 -0.29
N LEU A 330 15.24 15.79 0.27
CA LEU A 330 16.40 14.92 0.15
C LEU A 330 16.59 14.10 1.43
N THR A 331 16.86 12.81 1.28
CA THR A 331 17.33 11.93 2.35
C THR A 331 18.64 11.25 1.94
N ALA A 332 19.42 10.79 2.91
CA ALA A 332 20.64 10.04 2.64
C ALA A 332 20.64 8.74 3.43
N LYS A 333 21.21 7.69 2.83
CA LYS A 333 21.49 6.41 3.49
C LYS A 333 22.98 6.07 3.45
#